data_AF-A0AA95GSC3-F1
#
_entry.id   AF-A0AA95GSC3-F1
#
_cell.length_a   1.000
_cell.length_b   1.000
_cell.length_c   1.000
_cell.angle_alpha   90.00
_cell.angle_beta   90.00
_cell.angle_gamma   90.00
#
_symmetry.space_group_name_H-M   'P 1'
#
loop_
_entity.id
_entity.type
_entity.pdbx_description
1 polymer ?
#
loop_
_entity_poly.entity_id
_entity_poly.type
_entity_poly.pdbx_seq_one_letter_code
_entity_poly.pdbx_strand_id
1 'polypeptide(L)' 'MTPEQFIETNVKAELMKLGFSNSVASLATSEAIRYYRKQPASRRGKMIADCLNQAKRWAKSVAKHKH' A
#
# COMPACT_ATOMS: atom_id res chain seq x y z
N MET A 1 4.59 -15.71 -7.28
CA MET A 1 4.32 -14.46 -6.52
C MET A 1 2.84 -14.42 -6.19
N THR A 2 2.47 -14.39 -4.91
CA THR A 2 1.06 -14.25 -4.50
C THR A 2 0.57 -12.82 -4.76
N PRO A 3 -0.75 -12.57 -4.84
CA PRO A 3 -1.26 -11.19 -4.96
C PRO A 3 -0.79 -10.27 -3.84
N GLU A 4 -0.58 -10.80 -2.63
CA GLU A 4 -0.08 -10.04 -1.49
C GLU A 4 1.39 -9.66 -1.67
N GLN A 5 2.24 -10.59 -2.12
CA GLN A 5 3.64 -10.31 -2.46
C GLN A 5 3.76 -9.34 -3.64
N PHE A 6 2.82 -9.43 -4.61
CA PHE A 6 2.72 -8.49 -5.72
C PHE A 6 2.43 -7.09 -5.19
N ILE A 7 1.40 -6.95 -4.35
CA ILE A 7 1.03 -5.68 -3.72
C ILE A 7 2.19 -5.17 -2.88
N GLU A 8 2.83 -6.04 -2.10
CA GLU A 8 3.92 -5.66 -1.22
C GLU A 8 5.07 -5.03 -1.98
N THR A 9 5.59 -5.74 -2.98
CA THR A 9 6.73 -5.31 -3.79
C THR A 9 6.40 -4.03 -4.56
N ASN A 10 5.26 -3.98 -5.25
CA ASN A 10 4.92 -2.86 -6.12
C ASN A 10 4.52 -1.61 -5.33
N VAL A 11 3.66 -1.74 -4.31
CA VAL A 11 3.20 -0.58 -3.51
C VAL A 11 4.36 -0.01 -2.72
N LYS A 12 5.21 -0.85 -2.12
CA LYS A 12 6.39 -0.38 -1.39
C LYS A 12 7.37 0.37 -2.29
N ALA A 13 7.68 -0.18 -3.47
CA ALA A 13 8.55 0.47 -4.45
C ALA A 13 7.99 1.83 -4.89
N GLU A 14 6.69 1.91 -5.20
CA GLU A 14 6.05 3.18 -5.57
C GLU A 14 6.06 4.20 -4.44
N LEU A 15 5.85 3.80 -3.19
CA LEU A 15 5.95 4.71 -2.04
C LEU A 15 7.37 5.22 -1.83
N MET A 16 8.38 4.36 -1.99
CA MET A 16 9.78 4.78 -1.90
C MET A 16 10.16 5.77 -3.01
N LYS A 17 9.67 5.57 -4.25
CA LYS A 17 9.84 6.53 -5.36
C LYS A 17 9.23 7.90 -5.05
N LEU A 18 8.19 7.95 -4.24
CA LEU A 18 7.54 9.20 -3.79
C LEU A 18 8.26 9.87 -2.62
N GLY A 19 9.40 9.33 -2.18
CA GLY A 19 10.21 9.89 -1.10
C GLY A 19 9.78 9.47 0.30
N PHE A 20 8.86 8.52 0.45
CA PHE A 20 8.55 7.96 1.77
C PHE A 20 9.71 7.08 2.26
N SER A 21 10.01 7.14 3.56
CA SER A 21 11.02 6.27 4.16
C SER A 21 10.60 4.81 4.08
N ASN A 22 11.59 3.89 4.08
CA ASN A 22 11.32 2.45 4.05
C ASN A 22 10.37 1.99 5.18
N SER A 23 10.46 2.59 6.37
CA SER A 23 9.56 2.28 7.48
C SER A 23 8.12 2.71 7.19
N VAL A 24 7.90 3.93 6.69
CA VAL A 24 6.55 4.42 6.32
C VAL A 24 5.99 3.61 5.15
N ALA A 25 6.82 3.33 4.14
CA ALA A 25 6.44 2.52 3.00
C ALA A 25 6.02 1.10 3.41
N SER A 26 6.75 0.46 4.33
CA SER A 26 6.44 -0.89 4.81
C SER A 26 5.12 -0.93 5.57
N LEU A 27 4.89 0.01 6.50
CA LEU A 27 3.63 0.09 7.25
C LEU A 27 2.43 0.40 6.34
N ALA A 28 2.57 1.35 5.42
CA ALA A 28 1.53 1.70 4.45
C ALA A 28 1.17 0.53 3.53
N THR A 29 2.16 -0.30 3.22
CA THR A 29 1.98 -1.49 2.40
C THR A 29 1.25 -2.61 3.16
N SER A 30 1.55 -2.81 4.45
CA SER A 30 0.77 -3.71 5.32
C SER A 30 -0.71 -3.30 5.37
N GLU A 31 -0.99 -2.00 5.41
CA GLU A 31 -2.34 -1.46 5.34
C GLU A 31 -3.03 -1.71 3.98
N ALA A 32 -2.28 -1.61 2.88
CA ALA A 32 -2.76 -1.96 1.55
C ALA A 32 -3.16 -3.44 1.45
N ILE A 33 -2.35 -4.35 2.02
CA ILE A 33 -2.63 -5.78 2.07
C ILE A 33 -3.87 -6.06 2.95
N ARG A 34 -3.97 -5.39 4.10
CA ARG A 34 -5.15 -5.48 4.98
C ARG A 34 -6.42 -5.03 4.25
N TYR A 35 -6.34 -3.96 3.46
CA TYR A 35 -7.44 -3.50 2.61
C TYR A 35 -7.78 -4.55 1.55
N TYR A 36 -6.79 -5.09 0.83
CA TYR A 36 -6.99 -6.14 -0.19
C TYR A 36 -7.70 -7.38 0.36
N ARG A 37 -7.28 -7.87 1.54
CA ARG A 37 -7.87 -9.07 2.18
C ARG A 37 -9.35 -8.93 2.48
N LYS A 38 -9.81 -7.72 2.82
CA LYS A 38 -11.23 -7.41 3.11
C LYS A 38 -12.12 -7.40 1.88
N GLN A 39 -11.55 -7.47 0.67
CA GLN A 39 -12.29 -7.31 -0.56
C GLN A 39 -12.77 -8.66 -1.10
N PRO A 40 -13.95 -8.72 -1.73
CA PRO A 40 -14.45 -9.95 -2.34
C PRO A 40 -13.57 -10.39 -3.51
N ALA A 41 -13.51 -11.70 -3.76
CA ALA A 41 -12.66 -12.29 -4.79
C ALA A 41 -12.93 -11.72 -6.21
N SER A 42 -14.18 -11.38 -6.51
CA SER A 42 -14.59 -10.74 -7.77
C SER A 42 -13.96 -9.36 -8.02
N ARG A 43 -13.60 -8.63 -6.95
CA ARG A 43 -12.94 -7.31 -7.06
C ARG A 43 -11.43 -7.40 -7.07
N ARG A 44 -10.83 -8.42 -6.43
CA ARG A 44 -9.37 -8.54 -6.23
C ARG A 44 -8.52 -8.46 -7.50
N GLY A 45 -9.05 -8.86 -8.66
CA GLY A 45 -8.33 -8.81 -9.93
C GLY A 45 -7.96 -7.42 -10.45
N LYS A 46 -8.61 -6.34 -9.99
CA LYS A 46 -8.38 -4.95 -10.46
C LYS A 46 -7.86 -3.99 -9.39
N MET A 47 -7.50 -4.49 -8.20
CA MET A 47 -7.35 -3.65 -7.00
C MET A 47 -5.95 -3.12 -6.71
N ILE A 48 -4.94 -3.40 -7.55
CA ILE A 48 -3.58 -2.89 -7.31
C ILE A 48 -3.57 -1.35 -7.23
N ALA A 49 -4.27 -0.68 -8.14
CA ALA A 49 -4.38 0.77 -8.15
C ALA A 49 -5.07 1.30 -6.87
N ASP A 50 -6.11 0.61 -6.40
CA ASP A 50 -6.82 0.97 -5.16
C ASP A 50 -5.93 0.76 -3.93
N CYS A 51 -5.17 -0.35 -3.89
CA CYS A 51 -4.22 -0.64 -2.83
C CYS A 51 -3.13 0.43 -2.77
N LEU A 52 -2.60 0.85 -3.93
CA LEU A 52 -1.62 1.92 -4.02
C LEU A 52 -2.20 3.27 -3.55
N ASN A 53 -3.43 3.60 -3.96
CA ASN A 53 -4.11 4.82 -3.53
C ASN A 53 -4.36 4.84 -2.02
N GLN A 54 -4.77 3.71 -1.45
CA GLN A 54 -4.97 3.57 -0.01
C GLN A 54 -3.64 3.73 0.75
N ALA A 55 -2.57 3.09 0.27
CA ALA A 55 -1.24 3.18 0.87
C ALA A 55 -0.70 4.62 0.83
N LYS A 56 -0.86 5.32 -0.31
CA LYS A 56 -0.49 6.73 -0.46
C LYS A 56 -1.23 7.64 0.54
N ARG A 57 -2.55 7.44 0.71
CA ARG A 57 -3.35 8.21 1.68
C ARG A 57 -2.86 7.99 3.11
N TRP A 58 -2.61 6.73 3.47
CA TRP A 58 -2.10 6.37 4.79
C TRP A 58 -0.70 6.94 5.04
N ALA A 59 0.23 6.77 4.09
CA ALA A 59 1.60 7.27 4.18
C ALA A 59 1.65 8.79 4.37
N LYS A 60 0.81 9.54 3.63
CA LYS A 60 0.65 10.99 3.81
C LYS A 60 0.14 11.36 5.20
N SER A 61 -0.84 10.60 5.74
CA SER A 61 -1.37 10.83 7.08
C SER A 61 -0.30 10.66 8.15
N VAL A 62 0.52 9.60 8.05
CA VAL A 62 1.59 9.33 9.01
C VAL A 62 2.74 10.33 8.88
N ALA A 63 3.08 10.75 7.66
CA ALA A 63 4.08 11.78 7.44
C ALA A 63 3.65 13.14 8.02
N LYS A 64 2.35 13.48 7.96
CA LYS A 64 1.81 14.73 8.50
C LYS A 64 1.82 14.78 10.03
N HIS A 65 1.73 13.64 10.71
CA HIS A 65 1.79 13.56 12.18
C HIS A 65 3.22 13.61 12.76
N LYS A 66 4.25 13.76 11.93
CA LYS A 66 5.65 13.91 12.38
C LYS A 66 6.14 15.37 12.51
N HIS A 67 5.24 16.35 12.41
CA HIS A 67 5.54 17.77 12.62
C HIS A 67 4.88 18.33 13.87
#